data_AF-A0AA39U459-F1
#
_entry.id   AF-A0AA39U459-F1
#
_cell.length_a   1.000
_cell.length_b   1.000
_cell.length_c   1.000
_cell.angle_alpha   90.00
_cell.angle_beta   90.00
_cell.angle_gamma   90.00
#
_symmetry.space_group_name_H-M   'P 1'
#
loop_
_entity.id
_entity.type
_entity.pdbx_description
1 polymer ?
#
loop_
_entity_poly.entity_id
_entity_poly.type
_entity_poly.pdbx_seq_one_letter_code
_entity_poly.pdbx_strand_id
1 'polypeptide(L)'
;MSGKVAQASRWIHTPRKMPHDIVTKIGYVKRLELYKTVKPYCLNVPVFPDGKMLNIEYEYIPNMKITDIRGSESSFSLDGVGFQLVTCRTGMKYEDFESVDAIYNKYFPEAESFLRNHLNASRVVVFEHQIRRHREGMEDNPVTAFHQPLTGAHCDQTPEGMDRRIRFHLPEESDYLLQRRRQIINIWRPLKGPVRDYPLAICDARSINEDDDMQKADLIFPHYE
;
A
#
# COMPACT_ATOMS: atom_id res chain seq x y z
N MET A 1 -26.72 31.02 37.87
CA MET A 1 -25.59 30.17 38.28
C MET A 1 -25.33 29.17 37.16
N SER A 2 -24.34 29.42 36.31
CA SER A 2 -23.99 28.58 35.17
C SER A 2 -22.70 27.81 35.48
N GLY A 3 -22.81 26.48 35.60
CA GLY A 3 -21.66 25.59 35.76
C GLY A 3 -21.17 25.12 34.40
N LYS A 4 -19.95 25.52 34.01
CA LYS A 4 -19.22 24.90 32.90
C LYS A 4 -18.48 23.67 33.46
N VAL A 5 -18.87 22.47 33.02
CA VAL A 5 -18.08 21.26 33.25
C VAL A 5 -16.96 21.24 32.21
N ALA A 6 -15.74 21.52 32.64
CA ALA A 6 -14.55 21.32 31.81
C ALA A 6 -14.14 19.84 31.89
N GLN A 7 -14.29 19.12 30.78
CA GLN A 7 -13.80 17.75 30.67
C GLN A 7 -12.31 17.82 30.26
N ALA A 8 -11.42 17.79 31.26
CA ALA A 8 -9.99 17.69 31.03
C ALA A 8 -9.62 16.22 30.75
N SER A 9 -9.39 15.89 29.47
CA SER A 9 -8.78 14.61 29.11
C SER A 9 -7.29 14.66 29.47
N ARG A 10 -6.92 14.03 30.59
CA ARG A 10 -5.51 13.73 30.92
C ARG A 10 -4.96 12.79 29.84
N TRP A 11 -4.24 13.35 28.88
CA TRP A 11 -3.33 12.56 28.05
C TRP A 11 -2.19 12.12 28.96
N ILE A 12 -2.14 10.83 29.30
CA ILE A 12 -0.94 10.24 29.89
C ILE A 12 0.15 10.47 28.87
N HIS A 13 1.09 11.35 29.21
CA HIS A 13 2.28 11.62 28.42
C HIS A 13 3.14 10.36 28.47
N THR A 14 2.83 9.38 27.62
CA THR A 14 3.74 8.25 27.38
C THR A 14 5.03 8.89 26.87
N PRO A 15 6.20 8.62 27.49
CA PRO A 15 7.46 9.19 27.02
C PRO A 15 7.59 8.91 25.54
N ARG A 16 7.85 9.95 24.74
CA ARG A 16 8.12 9.83 23.31
C ARG A 16 9.33 8.89 23.18
N LYS A 17 9.10 7.60 22.91
CA LYS A 17 10.18 6.65 22.60
C LYS A 17 11.02 7.32 21.51
N MET A 18 12.33 7.39 21.73
CA MET A 18 13.24 7.95 20.72
C MET A 18 12.99 7.21 19.40
N PRO A 19 13.19 7.88 18.25
CA PRO A 19 13.21 7.18 16.97
C PRO A 19 14.16 5.98 17.08
N HIS A 20 13.65 4.80 16.73
CA HIS A 20 14.40 3.56 16.81
C HIS A 20 14.46 2.97 15.41
N ASP A 21 15.53 3.27 14.71
CA ASP A 21 15.88 2.61 13.45
C ASP A 21 15.85 1.10 13.65
N ILE A 22 15.39 0.38 12.63
CA ILE A 22 15.31 -1.08 12.65
C ILE A 22 16.32 -1.62 11.66
N VAL A 23 17.04 -2.67 12.05
CA VAL A 23 17.86 -3.46 11.11
C VAL A 23 17.10 -4.74 10.79
N THR A 24 16.83 -4.98 9.51
CA THR A 24 16.06 -6.13 9.04
C THR A 24 16.58 -6.64 7.69
N LYS A 25 15.90 -7.61 7.10
CA LYS A 25 16.11 -8.03 5.71
C LYS A 25 14.93 -7.57 4.84
N ILE A 26 15.21 -7.24 3.59
CA ILE A 26 14.19 -6.87 2.60
C ILE A 26 14.37 -7.76 1.37
N GLY A 27 13.25 -8.27 0.84
CA GLY A 27 13.25 -9.03 -0.41
C GLY A 27 13.35 -8.12 -1.62
N TYR A 28 14.22 -8.43 -2.56
CA TYR A 28 14.31 -7.78 -3.87
C TYR A 28 14.18 -8.83 -4.96
N VAL A 29 13.62 -8.46 -6.10
CA VAL A 29 13.58 -9.35 -7.27
C VAL A 29 15.01 -9.60 -7.72
N LYS A 30 15.40 -10.87 -7.87
CA LYS A 30 16.73 -11.25 -8.35
C LYS A 30 16.96 -10.70 -9.76
N ARG A 31 18.18 -10.26 -10.04
CA ARG A 31 18.60 -9.90 -11.41
C ARG A 31 18.98 -11.16 -12.21
N LEU A 32 17.97 -11.84 -12.77
CA LEU A 32 18.18 -13.06 -13.57
C LEU A 32 18.33 -12.73 -15.06
N GLU A 33 19.25 -13.41 -15.75
CA GLU A 33 19.40 -13.30 -17.22
C GLU A 33 18.11 -13.66 -17.97
N LEU A 34 17.28 -14.54 -17.38
CA LEU A 34 15.95 -14.88 -17.89
C LEU A 34 15.09 -13.63 -18.13
N TYR A 35 15.18 -12.62 -17.28
CA TYR A 35 14.32 -11.43 -17.34
C TYR A 35 14.63 -10.50 -18.51
N LYS A 36 15.76 -10.74 -19.21
CA LYS A 36 16.08 -10.05 -20.47
C LYS A 36 15.27 -10.56 -21.66
N THR A 37 14.77 -11.80 -21.59
CA THR A 37 14.03 -12.44 -22.69
C THR A 37 12.62 -12.85 -22.32
N VAL A 38 12.34 -13.05 -21.03
CA VAL A 38 11.02 -13.43 -20.50
C VAL A 38 10.64 -12.48 -19.38
N LYS A 39 9.56 -11.73 -19.57
CA LYS A 39 9.06 -10.80 -18.55
C LYS A 39 8.68 -11.57 -17.26
N PRO A 40 9.01 -11.04 -16.07
CA PRO A 40 8.53 -11.58 -14.82
C PRO A 40 7.00 -11.59 -14.76
N TYR A 41 6.40 -12.63 -14.17
CA TYR A 41 4.97 -12.78 -14.05
C TYR A 41 4.55 -13.52 -12.78
N CYS A 42 3.35 -13.22 -12.32
CA CYS A 42 2.61 -13.97 -11.31
C CYS A 42 1.17 -14.18 -11.81
N LEU A 43 0.80 -15.44 -11.95
CA LEU A 43 -0.51 -15.92 -12.36
C LEU A 43 -1.34 -16.15 -11.11
N ASN A 44 -2.44 -15.43 -10.99
CA ASN A 44 -3.48 -15.66 -10.00
C ASN A 44 -4.70 -16.34 -10.65
N VAL A 45 -4.41 -17.29 -11.54
CA VAL A 45 -5.37 -18.15 -12.23
C VAL A 45 -4.91 -19.60 -12.05
N PRO A 46 -5.81 -20.59 -11.94
CA PRO A 46 -5.40 -21.98 -11.87
C PRO A 46 -4.57 -22.39 -13.10
N VAL A 47 -3.37 -22.88 -12.89
CA VAL A 47 -2.52 -23.43 -13.95
C VAL A 47 -2.50 -24.95 -13.79
N PHE A 48 -2.87 -25.67 -14.85
CA PHE A 48 -2.91 -27.13 -14.88
C PHE A 48 -2.04 -27.66 -16.03
N PRO A 49 -1.37 -28.82 -15.91
CA PRO A 49 -0.91 -29.49 -14.68
C PRO A 49 0.54 -29.14 -14.28
N ASP A 50 1.35 -28.57 -15.18
CA ASP A 50 2.81 -28.43 -14.98
C ASP A 50 3.34 -26.99 -15.08
N GLY A 51 2.46 -26.01 -15.24
CA GLY A 51 2.88 -24.61 -15.40
C GLY A 51 3.22 -23.95 -14.07
N LYS A 52 4.36 -23.24 -14.02
CA LYS A 52 4.72 -22.41 -12.87
C LYS A 52 3.77 -21.22 -12.78
N MET A 53 3.14 -21.05 -11.62
CA MET A 53 2.30 -19.90 -11.28
C MET A 53 3.07 -18.57 -11.33
N LEU A 54 4.38 -18.59 -11.15
CA LEU A 54 5.22 -17.41 -11.23
C LEU A 54 6.64 -17.79 -11.67
N ASN A 55 7.35 -16.84 -12.28
CA ASN A 55 8.78 -16.95 -12.57
C ASN A 55 9.62 -15.90 -11.79
N ILE A 56 8.99 -15.18 -10.86
CA ILE A 56 9.64 -14.17 -10.02
C ILE A 56 10.41 -14.85 -8.89
N GLU A 57 11.71 -14.60 -8.82
CA GLU A 57 12.52 -15.03 -7.69
C GLU A 57 12.96 -13.83 -6.86
N TYR A 58 12.93 -13.99 -5.54
CA TYR A 58 13.39 -12.97 -4.61
C TYR A 58 14.71 -13.37 -3.96
N GLU A 59 15.57 -12.39 -3.72
CA GLU A 59 16.71 -12.47 -2.80
C GLU A 59 16.48 -11.54 -1.62
N TYR A 60 16.77 -12.04 -0.40
CA TYR A 60 16.60 -11.24 0.81
C TYR A 60 17.95 -10.68 1.23
N ILE A 61 18.09 -9.36 1.12
CA ILE A 61 19.30 -8.65 1.52
C ILE A 61 19.24 -8.40 3.03
N PRO A 62 20.15 -8.99 3.84
CA PRO A 62 20.15 -8.82 5.29
C PRO A 62 20.76 -7.48 5.70
N ASN A 63 20.62 -7.14 6.99
CA ASN A 63 21.26 -5.98 7.62
C ASN A 63 20.88 -4.62 7.01
N MET A 64 19.70 -4.54 6.39
CA MET A 64 19.15 -3.30 5.86
C MET A 64 18.69 -2.40 7.01
N LYS A 65 19.25 -1.19 7.08
CA LYS A 65 18.85 -0.18 8.05
C LYS A 65 17.62 0.58 7.55
N ILE A 66 16.52 0.47 8.30
CA ILE A 66 15.27 1.22 8.07
C ILE A 66 15.22 2.36 9.07
N THR A 67 15.15 3.59 8.55
CA THR A 67 15.15 4.79 9.39
C THR A 67 13.77 5.05 9.96
N ASP A 68 13.68 5.27 11.27
CA ASP A 68 12.43 5.63 11.92
C ASP A 68 12.14 7.13 11.75
N ILE A 69 11.12 7.44 10.96
CA ILE A 69 10.75 8.83 10.62
C ILE A 69 9.76 9.46 11.60
N ARG A 70 9.38 8.76 12.68
CA ARG A 70 8.45 9.29 13.68
C ARG A 70 9.02 10.54 14.34
N GLY A 71 8.24 11.61 14.33
CA GLY A 71 8.63 12.94 14.78
C GLY A 71 9.22 13.85 13.72
N SER A 72 9.45 13.36 12.51
CA SER A 72 9.93 14.12 11.35
C SER A 72 8.91 14.12 10.21
N GLU A 73 7.65 13.80 10.50
CA GLU A 73 6.60 13.54 9.50
C GLU A 73 6.40 14.70 8.52
N SER A 74 6.50 15.94 9.02
CA SER A 74 6.34 17.16 8.22
C SER A 74 7.44 17.38 7.18
N SER A 75 8.52 16.60 7.23
CA SER A 75 9.64 16.69 6.29
C SER A 75 9.36 15.96 4.96
N PHE A 76 8.27 15.19 4.90
CA PHE A 76 7.92 14.35 3.77
C PHE A 76 6.61 14.81 3.14
N SER A 77 6.64 15.08 1.84
CA SER A 77 5.48 15.47 1.04
C SER A 77 5.30 14.53 -0.15
N LEU A 78 4.05 14.34 -0.55
CA LEU A 78 3.69 13.44 -1.64
C LEU A 78 4.40 13.83 -2.94
N ASP A 79 4.37 15.11 -3.31
CA ASP A 79 5.01 15.64 -4.52
C ASP A 79 6.54 15.70 -4.42
N GLY A 80 7.10 15.63 -3.21
CA GLY A 80 8.54 15.69 -2.97
C GLY A 80 9.20 14.33 -3.01
N VAL A 81 8.76 13.41 -2.15
CA VAL A 81 9.40 12.10 -1.91
C VAL A 81 8.55 10.91 -2.33
N GLY A 82 7.35 11.15 -2.87
CA GLY A 82 6.40 10.11 -3.27
C GLY A 82 5.52 9.57 -2.14
N PHE A 83 5.60 10.12 -0.92
CA PHE A 83 4.73 9.76 0.19
C PHE A 83 4.52 10.93 1.16
N GLN A 84 3.44 10.85 1.94
CA GLN A 84 3.15 11.82 2.99
C GLN A 84 2.49 11.13 4.19
N LEU A 85 2.86 11.55 5.39
CA LEU A 85 2.19 11.13 6.61
C LEU A 85 1.15 12.18 6.99
N VAL A 86 -0.08 11.74 7.16
CA VAL A 86 -1.23 12.60 7.42
C VAL A 86 -2.05 12.05 8.58
N THR A 87 -2.59 12.95 9.39
CA THR A 87 -3.56 12.56 10.41
C THR A 87 -4.95 12.56 9.78
N CYS A 88 -5.44 11.39 9.39
CA CYS A 88 -6.80 11.20 8.91
C CYS A 88 -7.61 10.44 9.97
N ARG A 89 -8.44 11.16 10.74
CA ARG A 89 -9.38 10.51 11.67
C ARG A 89 -10.43 9.72 10.89
N THR A 90 -10.89 8.62 11.45
CA THR A 90 -11.93 7.75 10.87
C THR A 90 -12.94 7.42 11.95
N GLY A 91 -14.21 7.28 11.57
CA GLY A 91 -15.24 6.76 12.46
C GLY A 91 -15.19 5.23 12.59
N MET A 92 -14.36 4.55 11.80
CA MET A 92 -14.21 3.10 11.81
C MET A 92 -13.65 2.59 13.14
N LYS A 93 -14.26 1.52 13.66
CA LYS A 93 -13.71 0.70 14.73
C LYS A 93 -12.89 -0.44 14.14
N TYR A 94 -12.11 -1.13 14.97
CA TYR A 94 -11.28 -2.24 14.51
C TYR A 94 -12.12 -3.37 13.89
N GLU A 95 -13.27 -3.65 14.50
CA GLU A 95 -14.20 -4.72 14.10
C GLU A 95 -14.91 -4.38 12.78
N ASP A 96 -15.06 -3.09 12.46
CA ASP A 96 -15.68 -2.64 11.21
C ASP A 96 -14.86 -3.12 9.99
N PHE A 97 -13.55 -3.35 10.13
CA PHE A 97 -12.68 -3.88 9.06
C PHE A 97 -12.82 -5.40 8.81
N GLU A 98 -13.71 -6.08 9.54
CA GLU A 98 -14.13 -7.45 9.20
C GLU A 98 -15.41 -7.45 8.35
N SER A 99 -16.07 -6.30 8.18
CA SER A 99 -17.31 -6.17 7.41
C SER A 99 -17.04 -5.46 6.09
N VAL A 100 -17.27 -6.17 4.99
CA VAL A 100 -17.24 -5.59 3.64
C VAL A 100 -18.22 -4.42 3.55
N ASP A 101 -19.44 -4.58 4.05
CA ASP A 101 -20.45 -3.50 4.03
C ASP A 101 -19.99 -2.25 4.77
N ALA A 102 -19.33 -2.38 5.92
CA ALA A 102 -18.80 -1.23 6.64
C ALA A 102 -17.65 -0.56 5.87
N ILE A 103 -16.77 -1.34 5.24
CA ILE A 103 -15.70 -0.81 4.40
C ILE A 103 -16.28 0.02 3.25
N TYR A 104 -17.24 -0.53 2.50
CA TYR A 104 -17.83 0.12 1.33
C TYR A 104 -18.68 1.33 1.69
N ASN A 105 -19.53 1.21 2.72
CA ASN A 105 -20.53 2.25 3.03
C ASN A 105 -20.03 3.32 3.99
N LYS A 106 -18.88 3.09 4.66
CA LYS A 106 -18.33 4.04 5.65
C LYS A 106 -16.89 4.41 5.35
N TYR A 107 -15.99 3.44 5.20
CA TYR A 107 -14.57 3.75 5.03
C TYR A 107 -14.24 4.34 3.66
N PHE A 108 -14.80 3.81 2.58
CA PHE A 108 -14.57 4.33 1.23
C PHE A 108 -15.00 5.80 1.10
N PRO A 109 -16.23 6.20 1.50
CA PRO A 109 -16.62 7.60 1.51
C PRO A 109 -15.70 8.51 2.34
N GLU A 110 -15.23 8.04 3.50
CA GLU A 110 -14.27 8.78 4.32
C GLU A 110 -12.93 8.99 3.58
N ALA A 111 -12.40 7.94 2.97
CA ALA A 111 -11.14 7.96 2.22
C ALA A 111 -11.23 8.82 0.95
N GLU A 112 -12.32 8.72 0.19
CA GLU A 112 -12.57 9.51 -1.01
C GLU A 112 -12.69 11.00 -0.68
N SER A 113 -13.49 11.34 0.34
CA SER A 113 -13.64 12.71 0.81
C SER A 113 -12.30 13.28 1.28
N PHE A 114 -11.53 12.50 2.04
CA PHE A 114 -10.20 12.89 2.48
C PHE A 114 -9.27 13.19 1.29
N LEU A 115 -9.09 12.25 0.35
CA LEU A 115 -8.19 12.45 -0.79
C LEU A 115 -8.65 13.58 -1.71
N ARG A 116 -9.96 13.70 -1.95
CA ARG A 116 -10.54 14.76 -2.77
C ARG A 116 -10.15 16.12 -2.21
N ASN A 117 -10.33 16.33 -0.91
CA ASN A 117 -10.01 17.59 -0.25
C ASN A 117 -8.49 17.80 -0.13
N HIS A 118 -7.74 16.77 0.28
CA HIS A 118 -6.31 16.86 0.54
C HIS A 118 -5.48 17.10 -0.73
N LEU A 119 -5.88 16.49 -1.85
CA LEU A 119 -5.19 16.61 -3.14
C LEU A 119 -5.85 17.62 -4.09
N ASN A 120 -6.92 18.30 -3.63
CA ASN A 120 -7.78 19.14 -4.47
C ASN A 120 -8.20 18.41 -5.78
N ALA A 121 -8.56 17.13 -5.65
CA ALA A 121 -8.93 16.31 -6.79
C ALA A 121 -10.38 16.60 -7.20
N SER A 122 -10.66 16.60 -8.51
CA SER A 122 -12.02 16.74 -9.02
C SER A 122 -12.87 15.48 -8.78
N ARG A 123 -12.23 14.32 -8.75
CA ARG A 123 -12.84 13.00 -8.53
C ARG A 123 -11.82 12.04 -7.92
N VAL A 124 -12.29 11.17 -7.05
CA VAL A 124 -11.56 10.03 -6.48
C VAL A 124 -12.45 8.81 -6.64
N VAL A 125 -11.86 7.67 -6.99
CA VAL A 125 -12.56 6.38 -7.10
C VAL A 125 -11.71 5.34 -6.40
N VAL A 126 -12.28 4.66 -5.39
CA VAL A 126 -11.64 3.50 -4.78
C VAL A 126 -11.95 2.27 -5.63
N PHE A 127 -10.92 1.60 -6.14
CA PHE A 127 -11.07 0.43 -7.00
C PHE A 127 -10.56 -0.87 -6.37
N GLU A 128 -9.74 -0.79 -5.33
CA GLU A 128 -9.19 -1.95 -4.63
C GLU A 128 -8.96 -1.61 -3.15
N HIS A 129 -9.12 -2.63 -2.28
CA HIS A 129 -8.69 -2.56 -0.90
C HIS A 129 -8.18 -3.92 -0.45
N GLN A 130 -7.23 -3.92 0.48
CA GLN A 130 -6.69 -5.13 1.09
C GLN A 130 -6.58 -4.93 2.61
N ILE A 131 -6.98 -5.94 3.36
CA ILE A 131 -6.81 -5.98 4.81
C ILE A 131 -5.72 -6.99 5.13
N ARG A 132 -4.62 -6.51 5.73
CA ARG A 132 -3.47 -7.34 6.10
C ARG A 132 -3.42 -7.56 7.60
N ARG A 133 -3.30 -8.82 8.02
CA ARG A 133 -3.14 -9.24 9.41
C ARG A 133 -2.10 -10.33 9.48
N HIS A 134 -1.03 -10.10 10.24
CA HIS A 134 -0.08 -11.17 10.48
C HIS A 134 -0.75 -12.29 11.30
N ARG A 135 -0.65 -13.52 10.80
CA ARG A 135 -1.10 -14.74 11.48
C ARG A 135 -0.01 -15.79 11.32
N GLU A 136 0.54 -16.23 12.44
CA GLU A 136 1.60 -17.25 12.48
C GLU A 136 1.10 -18.57 11.86
N GLY A 137 1.95 -19.23 11.08
CA GLY A 137 1.65 -20.52 10.44
C GLY A 137 0.80 -20.44 9.17
N MET A 138 0.54 -19.22 8.67
CA MET A 138 -0.24 -18.96 7.45
C MET A 138 0.63 -18.41 6.31
N GLU A 139 1.95 -18.38 6.49
CA GLU A 139 2.93 -17.87 5.52
C GLU A 139 3.04 -18.78 4.29
N ASP A 140 2.96 -20.11 4.47
CA ASP A 140 3.16 -21.10 3.41
C ASP A 140 1.87 -21.44 2.63
N ASN A 141 0.71 -20.94 3.07
CA ASN A 141 -0.55 -21.18 2.39
C ASN A 141 -0.79 -20.07 1.33
N PRO A 142 -0.82 -20.41 0.03
CA PRO A 142 -0.90 -19.41 -1.04
C PRO A 142 -2.20 -18.59 -1.02
N VAL A 143 -3.30 -19.12 -0.47
CA VAL A 143 -4.56 -18.38 -0.34
C VAL A 143 -4.49 -17.37 0.79
N THR A 144 -3.89 -17.73 1.94
CA THR A 144 -3.81 -16.84 3.11
C THR A 144 -2.61 -15.90 3.06
N ALA A 145 -1.58 -16.23 2.29
CA ALA A 145 -0.39 -15.39 2.10
C ALA A 145 -0.74 -14.01 1.54
N PHE A 146 -1.79 -13.88 0.71
CA PHE A 146 -2.25 -12.58 0.22
C PHE A 146 -2.70 -11.61 1.33
N HIS A 147 -3.13 -12.14 2.47
CA HIS A 147 -3.56 -11.37 3.65
C HIS A 147 -2.43 -11.14 4.66
N GLN A 148 -1.24 -11.68 4.43
CA GLN A 148 -0.06 -11.42 5.25
C GLN A 148 0.63 -10.10 4.84
N PRO A 149 1.42 -9.48 5.72
CA PRO A 149 2.33 -8.40 5.33
C PRO A 149 3.34 -8.87 4.26
N LEU A 150 3.52 -8.07 3.20
CA LEU A 150 4.55 -8.31 2.20
C LEU A 150 5.91 -7.82 2.70
N THR A 151 6.97 -8.60 2.45
CA THR A 151 8.34 -8.31 2.89
C THR A 151 9.31 -8.01 1.74
N GLY A 152 8.82 -8.10 0.50
CA GLY A 152 9.54 -7.70 -0.70
C GLY A 152 9.31 -6.22 -1.03
N ALA A 153 10.36 -5.51 -1.41
CA ALA A 153 10.26 -4.18 -1.99
C ALA A 153 9.54 -4.27 -3.35
N HIS A 154 8.54 -3.41 -3.55
CA HIS A 154 7.74 -3.38 -4.78
C HIS A 154 7.12 -2.00 -5.00
N CYS A 155 6.74 -1.74 -6.25
CA CYS A 155 5.80 -0.70 -6.63
C CYS A 155 4.59 -1.39 -7.27
N ASP A 156 3.37 -0.98 -6.88
CA ASP A 156 2.15 -1.70 -7.25
C ASP A 156 1.75 -1.52 -8.70
N GLN A 157 2.13 -0.38 -9.32
CA GLN A 157 1.59 0.03 -10.60
C GLN A 157 2.68 0.59 -11.52
N THR A 158 2.55 0.32 -12.81
CA THR A 158 3.24 1.06 -13.87
C THR A 158 2.30 2.09 -14.48
N PRO A 159 2.81 3.07 -15.25
CA PRO A 159 1.95 4.00 -16.01
C PRO A 159 0.95 3.26 -16.91
N GLU A 160 1.39 2.20 -17.61
CA GLU A 160 0.50 1.39 -18.45
C GLU A 160 -0.50 0.57 -17.61
N GLY A 161 -0.11 0.14 -16.41
CA GLY A 161 -1.00 -0.49 -15.43
C GLY A 161 -2.13 0.45 -15.00
N MET A 162 -1.83 1.73 -14.78
CA MET A 162 -2.85 2.75 -14.49
C MET A 162 -3.85 2.92 -15.64
N ASP A 163 -3.38 2.95 -16.89
CA ASP A 163 -4.25 3.02 -18.08
C ASP A 163 -5.22 1.84 -18.12
N ARG A 164 -4.71 0.62 -17.90
CA ARG A 164 -5.53 -0.60 -17.86
C ARG A 164 -6.55 -0.54 -16.73
N ARG A 165 -6.16 -0.09 -15.52
CA ARG A 165 -7.08 0.07 -14.38
C ARG A 165 -8.21 1.05 -14.70
N ILE A 166 -7.93 2.18 -15.35
CA ILE A 166 -8.97 3.14 -15.74
C ILE A 166 -9.93 2.51 -16.76
N ARG A 167 -9.40 1.86 -17.80
CA ARG A 167 -10.25 1.21 -18.82
C ARG A 167 -11.11 0.10 -18.22
N PHE A 168 -10.57 -0.66 -17.27
CA PHE A 168 -11.28 -1.76 -16.63
C PHE A 168 -12.38 -1.26 -15.66
N HIS A 169 -12.06 -0.32 -14.77
CA HIS A 169 -13.00 0.12 -13.74
C HIS A 169 -13.97 1.20 -14.22
N LEU A 170 -13.62 1.99 -15.25
CA LEU A 170 -14.38 3.14 -15.75
C LEU A 170 -14.48 3.13 -17.29
N PRO A 171 -14.98 2.04 -17.91
CA PRO A 171 -14.88 1.83 -19.36
C PRO A 171 -15.56 2.94 -20.18
N GLU A 172 -16.76 3.36 -19.78
CA GLU A 172 -17.60 4.33 -20.50
C GLU A 172 -16.98 5.73 -20.64
N GLU A 173 -16.09 6.08 -19.72
CA GLU A 173 -15.46 7.41 -19.65
C GLU A 173 -13.94 7.36 -19.78
N SER A 174 -13.38 6.16 -20.02
CA SER A 174 -11.95 5.92 -19.99
C SER A 174 -11.18 6.85 -20.94
N ASP A 175 -11.62 6.99 -22.20
CA ASP A 175 -10.96 7.85 -23.19
C ASP A 175 -10.90 9.32 -22.77
N TYR A 176 -11.90 9.81 -22.05
CA TYR A 176 -11.90 11.16 -21.48
C TYR A 176 -10.94 11.27 -20.29
N LEU A 177 -10.97 10.30 -19.36
CA LEU A 177 -10.13 10.31 -18.16
C LEU A 177 -8.64 10.16 -18.45
N LEU A 178 -8.28 9.36 -19.46
CA LEU A 178 -6.88 9.15 -19.87
C LEU A 178 -6.21 10.44 -20.38
N GLN A 179 -6.99 11.41 -20.84
CA GLN A 179 -6.53 12.73 -21.29
C GLN A 179 -6.36 13.75 -20.15
N ARG A 180 -6.67 13.38 -18.90
CA ARG A 180 -6.60 14.27 -17.73
C ARG A 180 -5.40 13.95 -16.86
N ARG A 181 -5.06 14.89 -15.97
CA ARG A 181 -4.13 14.61 -14.87
C ARG A 181 -4.74 13.55 -13.96
N ARG A 182 -3.98 12.48 -13.72
CA ARG A 182 -4.42 11.27 -13.01
C ARG A 182 -3.29 10.72 -12.17
N GLN A 183 -3.65 10.13 -11.04
CA GLN A 183 -2.73 9.56 -10.06
C GLN A 183 -3.41 8.34 -9.43
N ILE A 184 -2.61 7.31 -9.14
CA ILE A 184 -3.01 6.23 -8.22
C ILE A 184 -2.33 6.52 -6.89
N ILE A 185 -3.11 6.53 -5.81
CA ILE A 185 -2.63 6.80 -4.46
C ILE A 185 -3.02 5.64 -3.55
N ASN A 186 -2.02 5.05 -2.90
CA ASN A 186 -2.24 4.07 -1.85
C ASN A 186 -2.45 4.78 -0.50
N ILE A 187 -3.51 4.40 0.22
CA ILE A 187 -3.70 4.79 1.62
C ILE A 187 -3.33 3.61 2.51
N TRP A 188 -2.25 3.75 3.26
CA TRP A 188 -1.86 2.81 4.30
C TRP A 188 -2.35 3.29 5.66
N ARG A 189 -3.27 2.53 6.26
CA ARG A 189 -3.84 2.83 7.58
C ARG A 189 -3.56 1.70 8.57
N PRO A 190 -2.93 2.00 9.71
CA PRO A 190 -2.94 1.09 10.85
C PRO A 190 -4.37 0.74 11.27
N LEU A 191 -4.72 -0.55 11.28
CA LEU A 191 -6.02 -1.02 11.78
C LEU A 191 -6.12 -0.83 13.30
N LYS A 192 -5.01 -1.06 14.01
CA LYS A 192 -4.85 -0.84 15.45
C LYS A 192 -3.46 -0.28 15.73
N GLY A 193 -3.41 0.79 16.51
CA GLY A 193 -2.17 1.52 16.78
C GLY A 193 -1.64 1.33 18.21
N PRO A 194 -0.33 1.55 18.43
CA PRO A 194 0.71 1.71 17.41
C PRO A 194 1.03 0.36 16.72
N VAL A 195 1.41 0.40 15.44
CA VAL A 195 1.89 -0.80 14.72
C VAL A 195 3.26 -1.18 15.30
N ARG A 196 3.36 -2.41 15.80
CA ARG A 196 4.60 -2.97 16.37
C ARG A 196 5.09 -4.21 15.62
N ASP A 197 4.24 -4.74 14.75
CA ASP A 197 4.45 -5.95 14.00
C ASP A 197 4.31 -5.60 12.52
N TYR A 198 5.32 -5.94 11.72
CA TYR A 198 5.48 -5.53 10.31
C TYR A 198 5.13 -4.04 10.04
N PRO A 199 5.90 -3.08 10.58
CA PRO A 199 5.71 -1.68 10.26
C PRO A 199 5.93 -1.44 8.75
N LEU A 200 5.18 -0.49 8.18
CA LEU A 200 5.34 -0.10 6.78
C LEU A 200 6.71 0.57 6.58
N ALA A 201 7.50 0.01 5.69
CA ALA A 201 8.69 0.65 5.13
C ALA A 201 8.34 1.27 3.78
N ILE A 202 8.82 2.49 3.53
CA ILE A 202 8.63 3.24 2.28
C ILE A 202 9.98 3.80 1.84
N CYS A 203 10.15 3.92 0.52
CA CYS A 203 11.36 4.45 -0.10
C CYS A 203 11.12 5.89 -0.56
N ASP A 204 12.15 6.74 -0.49
CA ASP A 204 12.13 8.07 -1.11
C ASP A 204 12.22 7.88 -2.63
N ALA A 205 11.14 8.23 -3.34
CA ALA A 205 11.05 8.02 -4.78
C ALA A 205 12.17 8.70 -5.58
N ARG A 206 12.76 9.79 -5.06
CA ARG A 206 13.88 10.50 -5.71
C ARG A 206 15.18 9.72 -5.73
N SER A 207 15.28 8.68 -4.90
CA SER A 207 16.47 7.82 -4.82
C SER A 207 16.42 6.62 -5.78
N ILE A 208 15.29 6.42 -6.45
CA ILE A 208 15.06 5.28 -7.35
C ILE A 208 15.46 5.67 -8.77
N ASN A 209 16.32 4.87 -9.39
CA ASN A 209 16.55 4.92 -10.83
C ASN A 209 15.61 3.90 -11.51
N GLU A 210 14.63 4.39 -12.28
CA GLU A 210 13.64 3.52 -12.92
C GLU A 210 14.27 2.46 -13.86
N ASP A 211 15.38 2.76 -14.53
CA ASP A 211 16.00 1.83 -15.48
C ASP A 211 16.82 0.74 -14.79
N ASP A 212 17.38 1.03 -13.61
CA ASP A 212 18.30 0.13 -12.90
C ASP A 212 17.63 -0.60 -11.71
N ASP A 213 16.68 0.05 -11.04
CA ASP A 213 16.09 -0.42 -9.78
C ASP A 213 14.72 -1.05 -9.95
N MET A 214 14.08 -0.87 -11.11
CA MET A 214 12.73 -1.37 -11.37
C MET A 214 12.72 -2.51 -12.39
N GLN A 215 11.95 -3.54 -12.08
CA GLN A 215 11.69 -4.66 -12.99
C GLN A 215 10.17 -4.80 -13.17
N LYS A 216 9.68 -4.47 -14.38
CA LYS A 216 8.25 -4.62 -14.69
C LYS A 216 7.86 -6.10 -14.64
N ALA A 217 6.74 -6.41 -14.00
CA ALA A 217 6.16 -7.74 -13.92
C ALA A 217 4.69 -7.73 -14.33
N ASP A 218 4.19 -8.85 -14.86
CA ASP A 218 2.77 -9.05 -15.11
C ASP A 218 2.12 -9.73 -13.91
N LEU A 219 1.07 -9.12 -13.37
CA LEU A 219 0.22 -9.73 -12.35
C LEU A 219 -1.13 -10.04 -12.99
N ILE A 220 -1.35 -11.31 -13.31
CA ILE A 220 -2.48 -11.77 -14.11
C ILE A 220 -3.54 -12.33 -13.18
N PHE A 221 -4.74 -11.78 -13.21
CA PHE A 221 -5.90 -12.26 -12.45
C PHE A 221 -6.97 -12.75 -13.42
N PRO A 222 -7.95 -13.57 -12.97
CA PRO A 222 -8.96 -14.14 -13.86
C PRO A 222 -9.85 -13.09 -14.56
N HIS A 223 -9.84 -11.85 -14.06
CA HIS A 223 -10.70 -10.75 -14.49
C HIS A 223 -9.92 -9.61 -15.17
N TYR A 224 -8.59 -9.70 -15.24
CA TYR A 224 -7.75 -8.76 -15.98
C TYR A 224 -7.38 -9.41 -17.31
N GLU A 225 -7.98 -8.94 -18.40
CA GLU A 225 -7.53 -9.27 -19.76
C GLU A 225 -6.14 -8.67 -20.06
#